data_AF-A0A5J9V2L0-F1
#
_entry.id   AF-A0A5J9V2L0-F1
#
_cell.length_a   1.000
_cell.length_b   1.000
_cell.length_c   1.000
_cell.angle_alpha   90.00
_cell.angle_beta   90.00
_cell.angle_gamma   90.00
#
_symmetry.space_group_name_H-M   'P 1'
#
loop_
_entity.id
_entity.type
_entity.pdbx_description
1 polymer ?
#
loop_
_entity_poly.entity_id
_entity_poly.type
_entity_poly.pdbx_seq_one_letter_code
_entity_poly.pdbx_strand_id
1 'polypeptide(L)'
;MISLKDEPKDNQEMIGAIRKTLRSMGSGEISVSAYDTAWVALVKNLDSGGDGPQFPSSIKWIAQNQLPDGSWGDNNFFLVQDRIINTLACVIALKSWNVHEDQCKKGLSFIHENLWRLPEDDEDWMLAGFETIFPMLLDMAKDLGLDMACDEPILLTICAKRDLKLAKIPRDVLHSVPSALLLSLEGMPNLDWQKIFKLQSPDGSFMSSAAPTAYALMQTSDRKCLEFLDTIVTKFNGGVPFVYPVEMYERLWAVDRLERLGISYYFRSEIESCLDYAYRWCEKNNLDIYGVTPESALRVYFLAAANIFEPDRAAERLAWAHTAVLAEAISSYLWSNNGYTDGMREQLVSELIGCGDNEARGANDLAENGLVHALNELIDLVASDDFSNTLREAWQEWLMARIPKESHESCGGDTSLLLIRTIEICSGRHGSYKQNLNLSEYSHLEKLIFSICCKLSRRDQ
;
A
#
# COMPACT_ATOMS: atom_id res chain seq x y z
N MET A 1 -39.29 -14.39 3.92
CA MET A 1 -39.78 -13.19 3.20
C MET A 1 -40.15 -12.15 4.25
N ILE A 2 -39.19 -11.36 4.71
CA ILE A 2 -39.43 -10.28 5.66
C ILE A 2 -39.92 -9.09 4.84
N SER A 3 -41.12 -8.62 5.15
CA SER A 3 -41.82 -7.55 4.44
C SER A 3 -41.08 -6.22 4.64
N LEU A 4 -40.58 -5.63 3.54
CA LEU A 4 -40.12 -4.23 3.41
C LEU A 4 -41.30 -3.26 3.56
N LYS A 5 -42.05 -3.32 4.67
CA LYS A 5 -43.12 -2.35 4.96
C LYS A 5 -42.58 -1.24 5.84
N ASP A 6 -42.53 -0.06 5.22
CA ASP A 6 -42.36 1.28 5.79
C ASP A 6 -41.04 1.54 6.51
N GLU A 7 -39.96 1.62 5.74
CA GLU A 7 -38.78 2.37 6.18
C GLU A 7 -39.08 3.88 6.18
N PRO A 8 -38.66 4.62 7.23
CA PRO A 8 -38.77 6.08 7.26
C PRO A 8 -38.21 6.71 5.98
N LYS A 9 -38.87 7.75 5.46
CA LYS A 9 -38.46 8.46 4.24
C LYS A 9 -36.98 8.88 4.27
N ASP A 10 -36.50 9.29 5.44
CA ASP A 10 -35.10 9.65 5.69
C ASP A 10 -34.13 8.48 5.45
N ASN A 11 -34.53 7.24 5.76
CA ASN A 11 -33.68 6.06 5.54
C ASN A 11 -33.49 5.78 4.05
N GLN A 12 -34.55 5.92 3.24
CA GLN A 12 -34.46 5.74 1.78
C GLN A 12 -33.60 6.81 1.13
N GLU A 13 -33.63 8.04 1.63
CA GLU A 13 -32.76 9.12 1.18
C GLU A 13 -31.29 8.83 1.53
N MET A 14 -31.00 8.37 2.76
CA MET A 14 -29.64 7.97 3.17
C MET A 14 -29.11 6.78 2.38
N ILE A 15 -29.92 5.74 2.17
CA ILE A 15 -29.57 4.59 1.31
C ILE A 15 -29.30 5.06 -0.12
N GLY A 16 -30.14 5.96 -0.65
CA GLY A 16 -29.95 6.55 -1.97
C GLY A 16 -28.62 7.32 -2.09
N ALA A 17 -28.25 8.08 -1.05
CA ALA A 17 -26.99 8.82 -1.00
C ALA A 17 -25.78 7.88 -0.97
N ILE A 18 -25.75 6.89 -0.06
CA ILE A 18 -24.66 5.91 0.04
C ILE A 18 -24.51 5.15 -1.29
N ARG A 19 -25.63 4.71 -1.88
CA ARG A 19 -25.64 4.04 -3.18
C ARG A 19 -25.02 4.89 -4.28
N LYS A 20 -25.38 6.19 -4.33
CA LYS A 20 -24.81 7.13 -5.29
C LYS A 20 -23.31 7.26 -5.10
N THR A 21 -22.84 7.38 -3.86
CA THR A 21 -21.42 7.46 -3.53
C THR A 21 -20.65 6.21 -3.97
N LEU A 22 -21.14 5.00 -3.66
CA LEU A 22 -20.50 3.76 -4.08
C LEU A 22 -20.41 3.65 -5.61
N ARG A 23 -21.46 4.05 -6.33
CA ARG A 23 -21.49 4.03 -7.81
C ARG A 23 -20.59 5.08 -8.46
N SER A 24 -20.23 6.14 -7.75
CA SER A 24 -19.33 7.18 -8.24
C SER A 24 -17.87 6.96 -7.89
N MET A 25 -17.52 5.86 -7.20
CA MET A 25 -16.14 5.55 -6.83
C MET A 25 -15.25 5.43 -8.07
N GLY A 26 -14.27 6.34 -8.15
CA GLY A 26 -13.24 6.37 -9.17
C GLY A 26 -11.89 5.95 -8.60
N SER A 27 -10.88 6.79 -8.85
CA SER A 27 -9.51 6.51 -8.42
C SER A 27 -9.21 6.85 -6.93
N GLY A 28 -10.24 7.06 -6.11
CA GLY A 28 -10.14 7.49 -4.71
C GLY A 28 -10.62 8.91 -4.45
N GLU A 29 -11.51 9.09 -3.46
CA GLU A 29 -11.78 10.39 -2.81
C GLU A 29 -10.87 10.55 -1.57
N ILE A 30 -10.00 11.56 -1.58
CA ILE A 30 -9.02 11.80 -0.52
C ILE A 30 -8.75 13.31 -0.36
N SER A 31 -8.48 13.75 0.87
CA SER A 31 -8.17 15.14 1.18
C SER A 31 -6.81 15.56 0.62
N VAL A 32 -6.68 16.84 0.28
CA VAL A 32 -5.43 17.45 -0.17
C VAL A 32 -4.46 17.57 1.01
N SER A 33 -3.18 17.28 0.76
CA SER A 33 -2.06 17.48 1.67
C SER A 33 -1.38 18.81 1.35
N ALA A 34 -1.31 19.71 2.32
CA ALA A 34 -0.66 21.01 2.12
C ALA A 34 0.86 20.86 1.99
N TYR A 35 1.45 19.92 2.74
CA TYR A 35 2.85 19.51 2.65
C TYR A 35 3.22 19.03 1.24
N ASP A 36 2.47 18.08 0.67
CA ASP A 36 2.75 17.56 -0.68
C ASP A 36 2.53 18.64 -1.74
N THR A 37 1.48 19.44 -1.59
CA THR A 37 1.21 20.57 -2.49
C THR A 37 2.35 21.59 -2.47
N ALA A 38 2.98 21.81 -1.32
CA ALA A 38 4.15 22.68 -1.20
C ALA A 38 5.37 22.13 -1.94
N TRP A 39 5.63 20.81 -1.86
CA TRP A 39 6.70 20.18 -2.65
C TRP A 39 6.47 20.31 -4.16
N VAL A 40 5.24 20.08 -4.61
CA VAL A 40 4.87 20.29 -6.02
C VAL A 40 5.05 21.75 -6.43
N ALA A 41 4.68 22.70 -5.56
CA ALA A 41 4.84 24.12 -5.82
C ALA A 41 6.31 24.56 -5.95
N LEU A 42 7.27 23.81 -5.42
CA LEU A 42 8.71 24.11 -5.53
C LEU A 42 9.32 23.73 -6.88
N VAL A 43 8.64 22.89 -7.68
CA VAL A 43 9.14 22.45 -8.98
C VAL A 43 9.27 23.65 -9.91
N LYS A 44 10.48 23.89 -10.41
CA LYS A 44 10.76 24.94 -11.39
C LYS A 44 10.28 24.52 -12.78
N ASN A 45 9.87 25.49 -13.57
CA ASN A 45 9.49 25.24 -14.96
C ASN A 45 10.66 24.58 -15.72
N LEU A 46 10.38 23.45 -16.35
CA LEU A 46 11.39 22.65 -17.08
C LEU A 46 11.59 23.12 -18.52
N ASP A 47 10.74 24.00 -19.03
CA ASP A 47 10.93 24.63 -20.34
C ASP A 47 12.10 25.62 -20.30
N SER A 48 12.88 25.60 -21.38
CA SER A 48 14.09 26.42 -21.55
C SER A 48 13.78 27.92 -21.50
N GLY A 49 13.81 28.51 -20.30
CA GLY A 49 13.74 29.97 -20.08
C GLY A 49 12.70 30.46 -19.07
N GLY A 50 11.96 29.58 -18.39
CA GLY A 50 10.99 29.98 -17.36
C GLY A 50 11.59 30.03 -15.95
N ASP A 51 11.78 31.22 -15.39
CA ASP A 51 12.16 31.41 -13.97
C ASP A 51 10.98 31.21 -12.98
N GLY A 52 9.88 30.61 -13.44
CA GLY A 52 8.64 30.45 -12.67
C GLY A 52 8.37 29.01 -12.22
N PRO A 53 7.30 28.80 -11.43
CA PRO A 53 6.87 27.47 -11.01
C PRO A 53 6.31 26.67 -12.20
N GLN A 54 6.62 25.37 -12.24
CA GLN A 54 6.00 24.42 -13.16
C GLN A 54 4.49 24.31 -12.91
N PHE A 55 4.07 24.40 -11.64
CA PHE A 55 2.68 24.28 -11.21
C PHE A 55 2.19 25.54 -10.47
N PRO A 56 1.88 26.65 -11.18
CA PRO A 56 1.37 27.87 -10.55
C PRO A 56 0.05 27.67 -9.78
N SER A 57 -0.76 26.70 -10.18
CA SER A 57 -2.01 26.32 -9.50
C SER A 57 -1.77 25.80 -8.08
N SER A 58 -0.64 25.14 -7.81
CA SER A 58 -0.29 24.68 -6.46
C SER A 58 0.07 25.83 -5.53
N ILE A 59 0.79 26.84 -6.01
CA ILE A 59 1.01 28.09 -5.24
C ILE A 59 -0.32 28.76 -4.90
N LYS A 60 -1.21 28.86 -5.89
CA LYS A 60 -2.54 29.44 -5.69
C LYS A 60 -3.35 28.65 -4.67
N TRP A 61 -3.30 27.32 -4.71
CA TRP A 61 -3.96 26.48 -3.72
C TRP A 61 -3.43 26.76 -2.31
N ILE A 62 -2.11 26.80 -2.12
CA ILE A 62 -1.49 27.11 -0.81
C ILE A 62 -2.00 28.45 -0.30
N ALA A 63 -1.97 29.48 -1.15
CA ALA A 63 -2.42 30.81 -0.78
C ALA A 63 -3.92 30.89 -0.43
N GLN A 64 -4.75 29.99 -0.95
CA GLN A 64 -6.20 30.00 -0.70
C GLN A 64 -6.62 29.15 0.51
N ASN A 65 -5.73 28.32 1.05
CA ASN A 65 -6.05 27.33 2.07
C ASN A 65 -5.26 27.49 3.39
N GLN A 66 -4.71 28.68 3.65
CA GLN A 66 -4.18 29.01 4.97
C GLN A 66 -5.32 29.08 6.00
N LEU A 67 -5.12 28.47 7.16
CA LEU A 67 -6.09 28.45 8.25
C LEU A 67 -6.15 29.81 8.97
N PRO A 68 -7.25 30.10 9.71
CA PRO A 68 -7.39 31.36 10.44
C PRO A 68 -6.28 31.63 11.47
N ASP A 69 -5.66 30.59 12.02
CA ASP A 69 -4.54 30.67 12.97
C ASP A 69 -3.18 30.89 12.28
N GLY A 70 -3.13 30.94 10.95
CA GLY A 70 -1.91 31.12 10.16
C GLY A 70 -1.23 29.81 9.74
N SER A 71 -1.71 28.66 10.23
CA SER A 71 -1.16 27.35 9.87
C SER A 71 -1.73 26.78 8.56
N TRP A 72 -1.19 25.66 8.11
CA TRP A 72 -1.80 24.73 7.16
C TRP A 72 -1.86 23.34 7.80
N GLY A 73 -2.83 22.52 7.40
CA GLY A 73 -3.03 21.15 7.91
C GLY A 73 -4.51 20.76 7.93
N ASP A 74 -4.86 19.75 8.72
CA ASP A 74 -6.25 19.31 8.83
C ASP A 74 -7.14 20.34 9.57
N ASN A 75 -8.30 20.64 8.99
CA ASN A 75 -9.26 21.63 9.52
C ASN A 75 -10.02 21.15 10.77
N ASN A 76 -10.20 19.85 10.91
CA ASN A 76 -11.06 19.22 11.91
C ASN A 76 -10.23 18.61 13.05
N PHE A 77 -9.01 18.18 12.77
CA PHE A 77 -8.11 17.55 13.73
C PHE A 77 -6.83 18.37 13.91
N PHE A 78 -6.50 18.71 15.16
CA PHE A 78 -5.28 19.44 15.49
C PHE A 78 -4.23 18.47 16.03
N LEU A 79 -3.16 18.26 15.24
CA LEU A 79 -1.95 17.57 15.66
C LEU A 79 -0.76 18.52 15.45
N VAL A 80 0.10 18.71 16.46
CA VAL A 80 1.16 19.73 16.40
C VAL A 80 2.13 19.41 15.26
N GLN A 81 2.56 18.16 15.14
CA GLN A 81 3.43 17.69 14.06
C GLN A 81 2.84 17.98 12.68
N ASP A 82 1.56 17.68 12.47
CA ASP A 82 0.84 17.98 11.22
C ASP A 82 0.85 19.47 10.91
N ARG A 83 0.44 20.30 11.88
CA ARG A 83 0.36 21.75 11.65
C ARG A 83 1.74 22.34 11.36
N ILE A 84 2.77 21.93 12.10
CA ILE A 84 4.11 22.50 11.95
C ILE A 84 4.73 22.11 10.61
N ILE A 85 4.65 20.83 10.21
CA ILE A 85 5.28 20.37 8.96
C ILE A 85 4.60 20.93 7.71
N ASN A 86 3.25 20.97 7.69
CA ASN A 86 2.48 21.56 6.60
C ASN A 86 2.76 23.06 6.50
N THR A 87 2.73 23.78 7.62
CA THR A 87 2.99 25.23 7.64
C THR A 87 4.38 25.56 7.15
N LEU A 88 5.41 24.84 7.62
CA LEU A 88 6.79 25.10 7.23
C LEU A 88 6.98 24.86 5.73
N ALA A 89 6.47 23.74 5.20
CA ALA A 89 6.55 23.45 3.77
C ALA A 89 5.86 24.54 2.92
N CYS A 90 4.66 24.96 3.30
CA CYS A 90 3.95 26.04 2.60
C CYS A 90 4.70 27.38 2.65
N VAL A 91 5.25 27.76 3.81
CA VAL A 91 6.06 28.98 3.94
C VAL A 91 7.29 28.92 3.04
N ILE A 92 8.00 27.78 3.00
CA ILE A 92 9.16 27.57 2.12
C ILE A 92 8.77 27.72 0.66
N ALA A 93 7.65 27.12 0.24
CA ALA A 93 7.15 27.23 -1.14
C ALA A 93 6.83 28.68 -1.52
N LEU A 94 6.04 29.39 -0.71
CA LEU A 94 5.69 30.79 -0.97
C LEU A 94 6.94 31.71 -0.96
N LYS A 95 7.87 31.48 -0.02
CA LYS A 95 9.11 32.26 0.09
C LYS A 95 10.04 32.04 -1.09
N SER A 96 10.14 30.81 -1.60
CA SER A 96 11.01 30.46 -2.75
C SER A 96 10.64 31.21 -4.02
N TRP A 97 9.36 31.56 -4.18
CA TRP A 97 8.85 32.37 -5.29
C TRP A 97 8.65 33.84 -4.94
N ASN A 98 8.98 34.25 -3.71
CA ASN A 98 8.80 35.60 -3.18
C ASN A 98 7.37 36.15 -3.38
N VAL A 99 6.37 35.32 -3.09
CA VAL A 99 4.94 35.65 -3.18
C VAL A 99 4.25 35.55 -1.83
N HIS A 100 3.09 36.20 -1.69
CA HIS A 100 2.20 36.05 -0.52
C HIS A 100 2.89 36.33 0.85
N GLU A 101 3.69 37.40 0.93
CA GLU A 101 4.50 37.73 2.11
C GLU A 101 3.72 37.74 3.44
N ASP A 102 2.49 38.24 3.44
CA ASP A 102 1.64 38.28 4.65
C ASP A 102 1.29 36.87 5.16
N GLN A 103 1.09 35.92 4.26
CA GLN A 103 0.79 34.53 4.62
C GLN A 103 2.04 33.84 5.15
N CYS A 104 3.21 34.11 4.55
CA CYS A 104 4.50 33.68 5.09
C CYS A 104 4.71 34.15 6.53
N LYS A 105 4.45 35.44 6.80
CA LYS A 105 4.60 36.01 8.16
C LYS A 105 3.67 35.34 9.17
N LYS A 106 2.41 35.11 8.81
CA LYS A 106 1.45 34.40 9.67
C LYS A 106 1.88 32.95 9.95
N GLY A 107 2.33 32.25 8.92
CA GLY A 107 2.83 30.88 9.06
C GLY A 107 4.07 30.80 9.97
N LEU A 108 5.02 31.72 9.81
CA LEU A 108 6.19 31.80 10.70
C LEU A 108 5.77 32.11 12.14
N SER A 109 4.85 33.07 12.36
CA SER A 109 4.32 33.37 13.70
C SER A 109 3.72 32.12 14.35
N PHE A 110 2.88 31.39 13.61
CA PHE A 110 2.28 30.15 14.10
C PHE A 110 3.34 29.12 14.50
N ILE A 111 4.38 28.93 13.68
CA ILE A 111 5.47 28.00 13.99
C ILE A 111 6.18 28.41 15.28
N HIS A 112 6.61 29.67 15.41
CA HIS A 112 7.30 30.14 16.61
C HIS A 112 6.45 29.99 17.87
N GLU A 113 5.15 30.23 17.79
CA GLU A 113 4.23 30.13 18.93
C GLU A 113 3.95 28.68 19.35
N ASN A 114 4.15 27.69 18.47
CA ASN A 114 3.73 26.31 18.70
C ASN A 114 4.87 25.28 18.68
N LEU A 115 6.09 25.65 18.28
CA LEU A 115 7.22 24.72 18.14
C LEU A 115 7.54 23.96 19.43
N TRP A 116 7.42 24.63 20.58
CA TRP A 116 7.67 24.04 21.90
C TRP A 116 6.72 22.88 22.25
N ARG A 117 5.58 22.75 21.54
CA ARG A 117 4.56 21.72 21.77
C ARG A 117 4.84 20.40 21.05
N LEU A 118 5.81 20.37 20.13
CA LEU A 118 6.16 19.15 19.39
C LEU A 118 6.49 17.91 20.27
N PRO A 119 7.04 18.01 21.49
CA PRO A 119 7.25 16.84 22.35
C PRO A 119 5.98 16.36 23.06
N GLU A 120 4.90 17.14 23.03
CA GLU A 120 3.62 16.80 23.66
C GLU A 120 2.85 15.76 22.82
N ASP A 121 3.14 15.68 21.52
CA ASP A 121 2.53 14.69 20.64
C ASP A 121 3.02 13.29 21.02
N ASP A 122 2.05 12.39 21.19
CA ASP A 122 2.29 10.98 21.50
C ASP A 122 3.02 10.29 20.33
N GLU A 123 4.03 9.48 20.65
CA GLU A 123 4.83 8.76 19.67
C GLU A 123 3.98 7.81 18.80
N ASP A 124 2.83 7.34 19.31
CA ASP A 124 1.89 6.49 18.58
C ASP A 124 1.23 7.21 17.38
N TRP A 125 1.23 8.54 17.36
CA TRP A 125 0.64 9.38 16.30
C TRP A 125 1.69 10.02 15.39
N MET A 126 2.94 9.58 15.49
CA MET A 126 4.03 10.17 14.72
C MET A 126 3.80 10.05 13.21
N LEU A 127 3.91 11.17 12.51
CA LEU A 127 3.77 11.20 11.06
C LEU A 127 4.90 10.41 10.38
N ALA A 128 4.56 9.64 9.35
CA ALA A 128 5.52 8.85 8.59
C ALA A 128 6.64 9.76 8.04
N GLY A 129 7.90 9.39 8.32
CA GLY A 129 9.06 10.14 7.83
C GLY A 129 9.31 11.50 8.51
N PHE A 130 8.50 11.92 9.51
CA PHE A 130 8.64 13.25 10.15
C PHE A 130 10.07 13.54 10.61
N GLU A 131 10.69 12.58 11.31
CA GLU A 131 12.05 12.72 11.87
C GLU A 131 13.14 12.90 10.80
N THR A 132 12.89 12.51 9.55
CA THR A 132 13.83 12.73 8.43
C THR A 132 13.46 13.96 7.61
N ILE A 133 12.18 14.17 7.37
CA ILE A 133 11.65 15.24 6.52
C ILE A 133 11.72 16.59 7.22
N PHE A 134 11.29 16.68 8.48
CA PHE A 134 11.18 17.98 9.16
C PHE A 134 12.55 18.68 9.27
N PRO A 135 13.65 18.02 9.64
CA PRO A 135 14.96 18.67 9.61
C PRO A 135 15.44 19.05 8.20
N MET A 136 15.06 18.32 7.16
CA MET A 136 15.34 18.74 5.79
C MET A 136 14.63 20.06 5.46
N LEU A 137 13.38 20.23 5.87
CA LEU A 137 12.67 21.51 5.72
C LEU A 137 13.32 22.63 6.54
N LEU A 138 13.84 22.35 7.73
CA LEU A 138 14.61 23.33 8.51
C LEU A 138 15.86 23.80 7.78
N ASP A 139 16.60 22.87 7.16
CA ASP A 139 17.78 23.18 6.35
C ASP A 139 17.38 24.07 5.15
N MET A 140 16.29 23.75 4.44
CA MET A 140 15.76 24.59 3.34
C MET A 140 15.32 25.98 3.82
N ALA A 141 14.64 26.07 4.96
CA ALA A 141 14.20 27.34 5.52
C ALA A 141 15.39 28.24 5.87
N LYS A 142 16.44 27.65 6.44
CA LYS A 142 17.70 28.34 6.75
C LYS A 142 18.37 28.87 5.49
N ASP A 143 18.43 28.08 4.42
CA ASP A 143 19.01 28.50 3.13
C ASP A 143 18.23 29.66 2.50
N LEU A 144 16.92 29.76 2.78
CA LEU A 144 16.06 30.87 2.37
C LEU A 144 16.15 32.10 3.31
N GLY A 145 16.97 32.04 4.36
CA GLY A 145 17.11 33.10 5.35
C GLY A 145 15.89 33.29 6.24
N LEU A 146 15.08 32.24 6.43
CA LEU A 146 13.99 32.24 7.40
C LEU A 146 14.55 32.04 8.81
N ASP A 147 14.12 32.87 9.75
CA ASP A 147 14.45 32.70 11.16
C ASP A 147 13.58 31.57 11.72
N MET A 148 14.20 30.42 11.99
CA MET A 148 13.52 29.23 12.54
C MET A 148 13.91 28.95 13.99
N ALA A 149 14.68 29.84 14.64
CA ALA A 149 15.27 29.60 15.96
C ALA A 149 15.94 28.22 16.07
N CYS A 150 16.79 27.86 15.10
CA CYS A 150 17.38 26.51 14.96
C CYS A 150 18.18 26.02 16.19
N ASP A 151 18.55 26.93 17.10
CA ASP A 151 19.28 26.62 18.33
C ASP A 151 18.37 26.13 19.47
N GLU A 152 17.05 26.08 19.27
CA GLU A 152 16.11 25.54 20.24
C GLU A 152 16.42 24.05 20.55
N PRO A 153 16.48 23.65 21.84
CA PRO A 153 16.87 22.29 22.25
C PRO A 153 16.05 21.18 21.58
N ILE A 154 14.79 21.47 21.30
CA ILE A 154 13.89 20.54 20.63
C ILE A 154 14.31 20.26 19.18
N LEU A 155 14.70 21.29 18.43
CA LEU A 155 15.14 21.14 17.04
C LEU A 155 16.45 20.37 16.97
N LEU A 156 17.39 20.66 17.89
CA LEU A 156 18.63 19.90 18.02
C LEU A 156 18.36 18.42 18.30
N THR A 157 17.36 18.11 19.13
CA THR A 157 16.95 16.74 19.44
C THR A 157 16.41 16.02 18.20
N ILE A 158 15.55 16.68 17.41
CA ILE A 158 15.00 16.08 16.18
C ILE A 158 16.12 15.88 15.13
N CYS A 159 17.03 16.84 14.97
CA CYS A 159 18.20 16.68 14.08
C CYS A 159 19.09 15.50 14.51
N ALA A 160 19.31 15.30 15.81
CA ALA A 160 20.05 14.13 16.29
C ALA A 160 19.29 12.82 15.99
N LYS A 161 17.95 12.80 16.12
CA LYS A 161 17.11 11.65 15.73
C LYS A 161 17.22 11.36 14.23
N ARG A 162 17.22 12.37 13.37
CA ARG A 162 17.46 12.21 11.92
C ARG A 162 18.76 11.48 11.67
N ASP A 163 19.86 11.96 12.24
CA ASP A 163 21.19 11.43 11.96
C ASP A 163 21.30 9.96 12.39
N LEU A 164 20.72 9.61 13.53
CA LEU A 164 20.59 8.22 13.99
C LEU A 164 19.74 7.36 13.06
N LYS A 165 18.63 7.88 12.54
CA LYS A 165 17.73 7.15 11.64
C LYS A 165 18.36 6.95 10.27
N LEU A 166 18.96 7.97 9.69
CA LEU A 166 19.69 7.90 8.41
C LEU A 166 20.87 6.93 8.48
N ALA A 167 21.57 6.85 9.62
CA ALA A 167 22.67 5.90 9.81
C ALA A 167 22.20 4.43 9.84
N LYS A 168 20.93 4.18 10.20
CA LYS A 168 20.33 2.84 10.21
C LYS A 168 19.73 2.43 8.88
N ILE A 169 19.53 3.35 7.94
CA ILE A 169 18.94 3.03 6.64
C ILE A 169 19.94 2.23 5.81
N PRO A 170 19.63 0.99 5.43
CA PRO A 170 20.50 0.19 4.58
C PRO A 170 20.49 0.77 3.16
N ARG A 171 21.52 1.57 2.83
CA ARG A 171 21.60 2.28 1.53
C ARG A 171 21.60 1.32 0.35
N ASP A 172 22.17 0.13 0.47
CA ASP A 172 22.13 -0.86 -0.62
C ASP A 172 20.72 -1.39 -0.88
N VAL A 173 19.92 -1.59 0.17
CA VAL A 173 18.52 -2.05 0.06
C VAL A 173 17.64 -0.95 -0.53
N LEU A 174 17.80 0.30 -0.05
CA LEU A 174 17.08 1.48 -0.56
C LEU A 174 17.20 1.63 -2.09
N HIS A 175 18.35 1.27 -2.66
CA HIS A 175 18.65 1.43 -4.09
C HIS A 175 18.46 0.16 -4.92
N SER A 176 18.02 -0.95 -4.32
CA SER A 176 17.89 -2.25 -5.01
C SER A 176 16.47 -2.79 -5.04
N VAL A 177 15.64 -2.49 -4.04
CA VAL A 177 14.28 -3.04 -3.95
C VAL A 177 13.26 -1.96 -3.57
N PRO A 178 12.03 -2.00 -4.13
CA PRO A 178 10.96 -1.11 -3.67
C PRO A 178 10.66 -1.36 -2.19
N SER A 179 10.64 -0.26 -1.42
CA SER A 179 10.38 -0.28 0.02
C SER A 179 9.67 1.00 0.45
N ALA A 180 9.07 0.99 1.64
CA ALA A 180 8.39 2.14 2.22
C ALA A 180 9.28 3.39 2.35
N LEU A 181 10.61 3.26 2.29
CA LEU A 181 11.54 4.38 2.31
C LEU A 181 11.43 5.30 1.09
N LEU A 182 10.90 4.79 -0.03
CA LEU A 182 10.64 5.58 -1.24
C LEU A 182 9.53 6.63 -1.03
N LEU A 183 8.72 6.49 0.04
CA LEU A 183 7.68 7.46 0.40
C LEU A 183 8.23 8.77 0.99
N SER A 184 9.52 8.81 1.35
CA SER A 184 10.13 9.97 2.01
C SER A 184 11.51 10.31 1.45
N LEU A 185 11.67 10.17 0.13
CA LEU A 185 12.94 10.44 -0.57
C LEU A 185 13.43 11.88 -0.36
N GLU A 186 12.49 12.82 -0.29
CA GLU A 186 12.73 14.24 -0.04
C GLU A 186 13.34 14.52 1.34
N GLY A 187 13.21 13.60 2.30
CA GLY A 187 13.88 13.66 3.60
C GLY A 187 15.26 13.01 3.63
N MET A 188 15.76 12.47 2.50
CA MET A 188 17.00 11.68 2.45
C MET A 188 18.07 12.32 1.56
N PRO A 189 19.19 12.79 2.13
CA PRO A 189 20.28 13.32 1.33
C PRO A 189 21.09 12.21 0.63
N ASN A 190 21.83 12.62 -0.42
CA ASN A 190 22.83 11.83 -1.14
C ASN A 190 22.29 10.53 -1.76
N LEU A 191 21.16 10.63 -2.46
CA LEU A 191 20.56 9.50 -3.20
C LEU A 191 21.28 9.25 -4.53
N ASP A 192 21.44 7.97 -4.89
CA ASP A 192 21.88 7.55 -6.22
C ASP A 192 20.65 7.45 -7.13
N TRP A 193 20.33 8.57 -7.79
CA TRP A 193 19.16 8.69 -8.66
C TRP A 193 19.15 7.65 -9.79
N GLN A 194 20.30 7.24 -10.32
CA GLN A 194 20.34 6.22 -11.38
C GLN A 194 19.81 4.87 -10.90
N LYS A 195 20.00 4.54 -9.63
CA LYS A 195 19.44 3.34 -9.03
C LYS A 195 18.00 3.55 -8.56
N ILE A 196 17.69 4.68 -7.93
CA ILE A 196 16.33 5.00 -7.47
C ILE A 196 15.33 4.95 -8.63
N PHE A 197 15.66 5.51 -9.80
CA PHE A 197 14.75 5.51 -10.96
C PHE A 197 14.43 4.11 -11.52
N LYS A 198 15.19 3.07 -11.15
CA LYS A 198 14.82 1.67 -11.48
C LYS A 198 13.65 1.16 -10.64
N LEU A 199 13.35 1.85 -9.54
CA LEU A 199 12.28 1.55 -8.60
C LEU A 199 11.06 2.48 -8.81
N GLN A 200 11.10 3.33 -9.83
CA GLN A 200 9.98 4.19 -10.20
C GLN A 200 8.78 3.35 -10.62
N SER A 201 7.61 3.77 -10.18
CA SER A 201 6.36 3.11 -10.47
C SER A 201 5.97 3.25 -11.94
N PRO A 202 5.16 2.32 -12.49
CA PRO A 202 4.75 2.38 -13.90
C PRO A 202 4.04 3.69 -14.29
N ASP A 203 3.33 4.30 -13.35
CA ASP A 203 2.62 5.58 -13.52
C ASP A 203 3.54 6.82 -13.43
N GLY A 204 4.83 6.62 -13.15
CA GLY A 204 5.84 7.67 -13.04
C GLY A 204 6.08 8.18 -11.62
N SER A 205 5.32 7.72 -10.63
CA SER A 205 5.48 8.14 -9.24
C SER A 205 6.59 7.38 -8.50
N PHE A 206 6.91 7.86 -7.31
CA PHE A 206 7.51 7.07 -6.25
C PHE A 206 6.47 6.81 -5.16
N MET A 207 6.11 5.54 -4.97
CA MET A 207 5.11 5.10 -3.98
C MET A 207 3.77 5.82 -4.09
N SER A 208 3.36 6.16 -5.32
CA SER A 208 2.11 6.88 -5.59
C SER A 208 2.00 8.21 -4.83
N SER A 209 3.11 8.82 -4.40
CA SER A 209 3.13 10.00 -3.55
C SER A 209 3.73 11.20 -4.26
N ALA A 210 3.13 12.38 -4.03
CA ALA A 210 3.45 13.59 -4.77
C ALA A 210 4.77 14.23 -4.31
N ALA A 211 5.03 14.33 -3.00
CA ALA A 211 6.26 14.92 -2.46
C ALA A 211 7.56 14.24 -2.94
N PRO A 212 7.76 12.91 -2.78
CA PRO A 212 8.97 12.25 -3.27
C PRO A 212 9.09 12.31 -4.80
N THR A 213 7.97 12.30 -5.52
CA THR A 213 7.96 12.42 -6.99
C THR A 213 8.34 13.83 -7.45
N ALA A 214 7.86 14.87 -6.77
CA ALA A 214 8.26 16.26 -7.01
C ALA A 214 9.74 16.46 -6.71
N TYR A 215 10.23 15.92 -5.60
CA TYR A 215 11.64 15.96 -5.27
C TYR A 215 12.49 15.24 -6.33
N ALA A 216 12.11 14.04 -6.77
CA ALA A 216 12.79 13.32 -7.84
C ALA A 216 12.82 14.13 -9.14
N LEU A 217 11.70 14.75 -9.52
CA LEU A 217 11.61 15.62 -10.69
C LEU A 217 12.59 16.80 -10.60
N MET A 218 12.70 17.44 -9.44
CA MET A 218 13.64 18.55 -9.22
C MET A 218 15.11 18.12 -9.38
N GLN A 219 15.43 16.86 -9.11
CA GLN A 219 16.80 16.35 -9.18
C GLN A 219 17.19 15.82 -10.55
N THR A 220 16.23 15.34 -11.37
CA THR A 220 16.54 14.62 -12.61
C THR A 220 15.82 15.10 -13.86
N SER A 221 14.80 15.95 -13.72
CA SER A 221 13.92 16.38 -14.81
C SER A 221 13.24 15.20 -15.54
N ASP A 222 12.97 14.10 -14.83
CA ASP A 222 12.33 12.92 -15.41
C ASP A 222 10.90 13.22 -15.91
N ARG A 223 10.61 12.81 -17.15
CA ARG A 223 9.34 13.13 -17.79
C ARG A 223 8.16 12.36 -17.22
N LYS A 224 8.36 11.13 -16.72
CA LYS A 224 7.25 10.36 -16.13
C LYS A 224 6.85 10.92 -14.77
N CYS A 225 7.81 11.39 -13.96
CA CYS A 225 7.51 12.14 -12.75
C CYS A 225 6.64 13.38 -13.07
N LEU A 226 7.00 14.13 -14.12
CA LEU A 226 6.21 15.28 -14.57
C LEU A 226 4.78 14.90 -14.99
N GLU A 227 4.63 13.83 -15.77
CA GLU A 227 3.32 13.33 -16.23
C GLU A 227 2.41 12.91 -15.07
N PHE A 228 2.97 12.23 -14.06
CA PHE A 228 2.25 11.89 -12.83
C PHE A 228 1.77 13.14 -12.10
N LEU A 229 2.68 14.09 -11.85
CA LEU A 229 2.37 15.33 -11.13
C LEU A 229 1.34 16.19 -11.87
N ASP A 230 1.46 16.34 -13.18
CA ASP A 230 0.49 17.09 -14.00
C ASP A 230 -0.92 16.50 -13.91
N THR A 231 -1.00 15.16 -13.95
CA THR A 231 -2.26 14.43 -13.82
C THR A 231 -2.92 14.69 -12.46
N ILE A 232 -2.18 14.56 -11.36
CA ILE A 232 -2.75 14.74 -10.02
C ILE A 232 -3.07 16.22 -9.72
N VAL A 233 -2.21 17.17 -10.12
CA VAL A 233 -2.44 18.60 -9.92
C VAL A 233 -3.68 19.06 -10.67
N THR A 234 -3.88 18.57 -11.90
CA THR A 234 -5.08 18.84 -12.69
C THR A 234 -6.32 18.26 -12.00
N LYS A 235 -6.25 17.02 -11.51
CA LYS A 235 -7.37 16.36 -10.84
C LYS A 235 -7.83 17.07 -9.57
N PHE A 236 -6.89 17.58 -8.79
CA PHE A 236 -7.14 18.19 -7.48
C PHE A 236 -7.09 19.74 -7.52
N ASN A 237 -7.21 20.33 -8.72
CA ASN A 237 -7.33 21.77 -8.94
C ASN A 237 -6.20 22.58 -8.28
N GLY A 238 -4.96 22.13 -8.40
CA GLY A 238 -3.78 22.78 -7.83
C GLY A 238 -3.27 22.11 -6.56
N GLY A 239 -4.16 21.63 -5.70
CA GLY A 239 -3.78 20.79 -4.56
C GLY A 239 -3.34 19.41 -5.01
N VAL A 240 -2.70 18.64 -4.12
CA VAL A 240 -2.46 17.20 -4.29
C VAL A 240 -2.61 16.46 -2.95
N PRO A 241 -3.16 15.24 -2.92
CA PRO A 241 -3.17 14.41 -1.71
C PRO A 241 -1.77 13.84 -1.42
N PHE A 242 -1.60 13.24 -0.24
CA PHE A 242 -0.33 12.61 0.12
C PHE A 242 -0.03 11.33 -0.70
N VAL A 243 -1.08 10.61 -1.12
CA VAL A 243 -0.98 9.40 -1.95
C VAL A 243 -2.14 9.33 -2.94
N TYR A 244 -1.85 8.92 -4.18
CA TYR A 244 -2.83 8.77 -5.24
C TYR A 244 -2.34 7.85 -6.37
N PRO A 245 -3.19 6.95 -6.92
CA PRO A 245 -4.61 6.71 -6.62
C PRO A 245 -4.82 5.86 -5.34
N VAL A 246 -6.04 5.83 -4.79
CA VAL A 246 -6.39 4.98 -3.63
C VAL A 246 -7.64 4.13 -3.86
N GLU A 247 -7.95 3.82 -5.13
CA GLU A 247 -9.19 3.13 -5.52
C GLU A 247 -9.43 1.81 -4.81
N MET A 248 -8.38 0.98 -4.69
CA MET A 248 -8.49 -0.34 -4.08
C MET A 248 -8.74 -0.21 -2.58
N TYR A 249 -8.00 0.69 -1.93
CA TYR A 249 -8.15 0.99 -0.51
C TYR A 249 -9.56 1.52 -0.20
N GLU A 250 -10.04 2.51 -0.97
CA GLU A 250 -11.36 3.11 -0.80
C GLU A 250 -12.48 2.06 -0.96
N ARG A 251 -12.44 1.27 -2.04
CA ARG A 251 -13.46 0.26 -2.33
C ARG A 251 -13.52 -0.81 -1.25
N LEU A 252 -12.37 -1.37 -0.87
CA LEU A 252 -12.32 -2.44 0.11
C LEU A 252 -12.71 -1.95 1.51
N TRP A 253 -12.31 -0.73 1.89
CA TRP A 253 -12.76 -0.16 3.16
C TRP A 253 -14.24 0.14 3.20
N ALA A 254 -14.80 0.66 2.10
CA ALA A 254 -16.23 0.91 2.03
C ALA A 254 -17.02 -0.39 2.24
N VAL A 255 -16.62 -1.48 1.59
CA VAL A 255 -17.24 -2.80 1.76
C VAL A 255 -17.11 -3.28 3.22
N ASP A 256 -15.90 -3.30 3.78
CA ASP A 256 -15.68 -3.74 5.18
C ASP A 256 -16.52 -2.92 6.17
N ARG A 257 -16.60 -1.60 5.98
CA ARG A 257 -17.39 -0.72 6.86
C ARG A 257 -18.89 -1.00 6.74
N LEU A 258 -19.41 -1.18 5.53
CA LEU A 258 -20.83 -1.51 5.32
C LEU A 258 -21.20 -2.87 5.93
N GLU A 259 -20.31 -3.86 5.83
CA GLU A 259 -20.51 -5.18 6.42
C GLU A 259 -20.47 -5.15 7.95
N ARG A 260 -19.44 -4.53 8.53
CA ARG A 260 -19.28 -4.43 10.00
C ARG A 260 -20.35 -3.58 10.67
N LEU A 261 -20.93 -2.63 9.96
CA LEU A 261 -22.09 -1.85 10.42
C LEU A 261 -23.42 -2.61 10.27
N GLY A 262 -23.42 -3.78 9.63
CA GLY A 262 -24.61 -4.61 9.46
C GLY A 262 -25.61 -4.07 8.43
N ILE A 263 -25.18 -3.20 7.52
CA ILE A 263 -26.04 -2.52 6.53
C ILE A 263 -25.71 -2.90 5.08
N SER A 264 -24.77 -3.82 4.85
CA SER A 264 -24.33 -4.26 3.52
C SER A 264 -25.47 -4.80 2.63
N TYR A 265 -26.52 -5.38 3.23
CA TYR A 265 -27.64 -5.95 2.48
C TYR A 265 -28.42 -4.94 1.62
N TYR A 266 -28.35 -3.65 1.91
CA TYR A 266 -28.96 -2.58 1.09
C TYR A 266 -28.17 -2.27 -0.18
N PHE A 267 -26.91 -2.70 -0.25
CA PHE A 267 -25.92 -2.26 -1.24
C PHE A 267 -25.29 -3.43 -1.99
N ARG A 268 -25.94 -4.60 -2.06
CA ARG A 268 -25.35 -5.82 -2.65
C ARG A 268 -24.79 -5.60 -4.06
N SER A 269 -25.55 -4.99 -4.95
CA SER A 269 -25.09 -4.72 -6.33
C SER A 269 -23.90 -3.76 -6.39
N GLU A 270 -23.86 -2.77 -5.50
CA GLU A 270 -22.76 -1.81 -5.43
C GLU A 270 -21.51 -2.44 -4.82
N ILE A 271 -21.68 -3.27 -3.79
CA ILE A 271 -20.64 -4.08 -3.18
C ILE A 271 -20.06 -5.03 -4.23
N GLU A 272 -20.90 -5.82 -4.93
CA GLU A 272 -20.47 -6.66 -6.05
C GLU A 272 -19.65 -5.86 -7.08
N SER A 273 -20.08 -4.66 -7.47
CA SER A 273 -19.32 -3.81 -8.40
C SER A 273 -18.00 -3.26 -7.83
N CYS A 274 -17.94 -2.92 -6.53
CA CYS A 274 -16.71 -2.51 -5.86
C CYS A 274 -15.69 -3.65 -5.88
N LEU A 275 -16.20 -4.87 -5.73
CA LEU A 275 -15.44 -6.09 -5.60
C LEU A 275 -15.16 -6.78 -6.91
N ASP A 276 -15.89 -6.45 -7.99
CA ASP A 276 -15.72 -7.05 -9.30
C ASP A 276 -14.26 -6.98 -9.76
N TYR A 277 -13.53 -5.90 -9.47
CA TYR A 277 -12.09 -5.84 -9.75
C TYR A 277 -11.25 -6.85 -8.94
N ALA A 278 -11.59 -7.07 -7.67
CA ALA A 278 -10.91 -8.03 -6.80
C ALA A 278 -11.34 -9.48 -7.11
N TYR A 279 -12.64 -9.74 -7.25
CA TYR A 279 -13.24 -11.08 -7.33
C TYR A 279 -13.30 -11.66 -8.75
N ARG A 280 -13.09 -10.85 -9.79
CA ARG A 280 -13.08 -11.31 -11.21
C ARG A 280 -12.18 -12.52 -11.44
N TRP A 281 -11.03 -12.58 -10.76
CA TRP A 281 -10.12 -13.71 -10.89
C TRP A 281 -10.72 -15.02 -10.31
N CYS A 282 -11.47 -14.93 -9.22
CA CYS A 282 -12.15 -16.06 -8.58
C CYS A 282 -13.27 -16.62 -9.48
N GLU A 283 -14.10 -15.74 -10.05
CA GLU A 283 -15.17 -16.14 -10.97
C GLU A 283 -14.61 -16.72 -12.27
N LYS A 284 -13.59 -16.10 -12.85
CA LYS A 284 -12.92 -16.59 -14.06
C LYS A 284 -12.42 -18.03 -13.88
N ASN A 285 -11.94 -18.37 -12.69
CA ASN A 285 -11.43 -19.69 -12.37
C ASN A 285 -12.48 -20.62 -11.74
N ASN A 286 -13.76 -20.20 -11.66
CA ASN A 286 -14.87 -20.93 -11.04
C ASN A 286 -14.54 -21.42 -9.62
N LEU A 287 -13.89 -20.59 -8.81
CA LEU A 287 -13.38 -21.05 -7.50
C LEU A 287 -14.49 -21.35 -6.47
N ASP A 288 -15.70 -20.88 -6.73
CA ASP A 288 -16.90 -21.15 -5.95
C ASP A 288 -17.26 -22.64 -5.90
N ILE A 289 -16.98 -23.40 -6.97
CA ILE A 289 -17.23 -24.85 -7.00
C ILE A 289 -16.32 -25.63 -6.04
N TYR A 290 -15.21 -25.02 -5.62
CA TYR A 290 -14.28 -25.59 -4.62
C TYR A 290 -14.56 -25.08 -3.20
N GLY A 291 -15.67 -24.38 -2.99
CA GLY A 291 -16.08 -23.92 -1.66
C GLY A 291 -15.52 -22.56 -1.25
N VAL A 292 -14.88 -21.83 -2.16
CA VAL A 292 -14.57 -20.41 -1.92
C VAL A 292 -15.88 -19.62 -1.92
N THR A 293 -16.13 -18.89 -0.85
CA THR A 293 -17.30 -18.00 -0.76
C THR A 293 -16.90 -16.57 -1.12
N PRO A 294 -17.84 -15.73 -1.59
CA PRO A 294 -17.55 -14.30 -1.74
C PRO A 294 -17.02 -13.69 -0.44
N GLU A 295 -17.62 -14.01 0.72
CA GLU A 295 -17.17 -13.51 2.02
C GLU A 295 -15.72 -13.90 2.35
N SER A 296 -15.33 -15.16 2.13
CA SER A 296 -13.97 -15.61 2.42
C SER A 296 -12.94 -15.02 1.46
N ALA A 297 -13.24 -14.95 0.16
CA ALA A 297 -12.40 -14.26 -0.81
C ALA A 297 -12.23 -12.78 -0.43
N LEU A 298 -13.32 -12.12 -0.05
CA LEU A 298 -13.29 -10.70 0.30
C LEU A 298 -12.44 -10.40 1.51
N ARG A 299 -12.58 -11.21 2.56
CA ARG A 299 -11.74 -11.09 3.75
C ARG A 299 -10.26 -11.19 3.38
N VAL A 300 -9.90 -12.08 2.44
CA VAL A 300 -8.53 -12.24 1.96
C VAL A 300 -8.05 -11.01 1.18
N TYR A 301 -8.81 -10.51 0.20
CA TYR A 301 -8.44 -9.31 -0.56
C TYR A 301 -8.34 -8.08 0.35
N PHE A 302 -9.27 -7.94 1.29
CA PHE A 302 -9.25 -6.89 2.30
C PHE A 302 -7.99 -6.97 3.17
N LEU A 303 -7.64 -8.15 3.70
CA LEU A 303 -6.43 -8.33 4.50
C LEU A 303 -5.18 -8.02 3.69
N ALA A 304 -5.09 -8.48 2.45
CA ALA A 304 -3.95 -8.17 1.58
C ALA A 304 -3.83 -6.66 1.33
N ALA A 305 -4.93 -5.99 1.02
CA ALA A 305 -4.92 -4.55 0.72
C ALA A 305 -4.76 -3.66 1.95
N ALA A 306 -5.22 -4.10 3.12
CA ALA A 306 -5.01 -3.36 4.37
C ALA A 306 -3.55 -3.44 4.84
N ASN A 307 -2.81 -4.50 4.48
CA ASN A 307 -1.42 -4.70 4.89
C ASN A 307 -0.39 -4.26 3.83
N ILE A 308 -0.74 -4.33 2.53
CA ILE A 308 0.09 -3.85 1.41
C ILE A 308 -0.73 -2.82 0.63
N PHE A 309 -1.00 -1.66 1.22
CA PHE A 309 -1.96 -0.69 0.65
C PHE A 309 -1.39 0.16 -0.50
N GLU A 310 -0.07 0.12 -0.73
CA GLU A 310 0.62 1.03 -1.65
C GLU A 310 0.29 0.68 -3.11
N PRO A 311 -0.28 1.58 -3.94
CA PRO A 311 -0.85 1.22 -5.24
C PRO A 311 0.11 0.46 -6.15
N ASP A 312 1.38 0.85 -6.15
CA ASP A 312 2.47 0.27 -6.95
C ASP A 312 2.85 -1.17 -6.57
N ARG A 313 2.43 -1.60 -5.37
CA ARG A 313 2.58 -2.97 -4.88
C ARG A 313 1.32 -3.81 -5.13
N ALA A 314 0.53 -3.44 -6.16
CA ALA A 314 -0.66 -4.18 -6.58
C ALA A 314 -0.36 -5.65 -6.89
N ALA A 315 0.78 -5.93 -7.54
CA ALA A 315 1.18 -7.30 -7.83
C ALA A 315 1.34 -8.13 -6.55
N GLU A 316 2.02 -7.59 -5.53
CA GLU A 316 2.20 -8.26 -4.23
C GLU A 316 0.87 -8.48 -3.50
N ARG A 317 -0.05 -7.49 -3.54
CA ARG A 317 -1.40 -7.64 -3.00
C ARG A 317 -2.17 -8.77 -3.66
N LEU A 318 -2.18 -8.78 -5.00
CA LEU A 318 -2.90 -9.78 -5.78
C LEU A 318 -2.26 -11.16 -5.58
N ALA A 319 -0.93 -11.23 -5.52
CA ALA A 319 -0.18 -12.45 -5.23
C ALA A 319 -0.57 -13.04 -3.88
N TRP A 320 -0.61 -12.22 -2.82
CA TRP A 320 -1.14 -12.64 -1.51
C TRP A 320 -2.58 -13.14 -1.67
N ALA A 321 -3.47 -12.30 -2.18
CA ALA A 321 -4.89 -12.60 -2.19
C ALA A 321 -5.22 -13.87 -3.00
N HIS A 322 -4.69 -13.99 -4.22
CA HIS A 322 -4.90 -15.15 -5.07
C HIS A 322 -4.31 -16.42 -4.44
N THR A 323 -3.15 -16.32 -3.80
CA THR A 323 -2.52 -17.47 -3.11
C THR A 323 -3.37 -17.95 -1.96
N ALA A 324 -3.87 -17.03 -1.13
CA ALA A 324 -4.71 -17.39 0.01
C ALA A 324 -6.05 -17.98 -0.44
N VAL A 325 -6.71 -17.38 -1.44
CA VAL A 325 -7.97 -17.90 -1.99
C VAL A 325 -7.77 -19.27 -2.63
N LEU A 326 -6.71 -19.46 -3.41
CA LEU A 326 -6.43 -20.75 -4.05
C LEU A 326 -6.05 -21.81 -3.01
N ALA A 327 -5.28 -21.46 -1.99
CA ALA A 327 -4.96 -22.35 -0.90
C ALA A 327 -6.23 -22.78 -0.13
N GLU A 328 -7.21 -21.87 0.04
CA GLU A 328 -8.53 -22.18 0.60
C GLU A 328 -9.34 -23.11 -0.33
N ALA A 329 -9.39 -22.82 -1.64
CA ALA A 329 -10.07 -23.63 -2.63
C ALA A 329 -9.56 -25.08 -2.64
N ILE A 330 -8.24 -25.25 -2.74
CA ILE A 330 -7.60 -26.57 -2.67
C ILE A 330 -7.89 -27.20 -1.30
N SER A 331 -7.80 -26.42 -0.20
CA SER A 331 -8.09 -26.88 1.18
C SER A 331 -9.49 -27.48 1.32
N SER A 332 -10.49 -26.79 0.79
CA SER A 332 -11.87 -27.22 0.84
C SER A 332 -12.10 -28.44 -0.08
N TYR A 333 -11.53 -28.43 -1.29
CA TYR A 333 -11.70 -29.51 -2.25
C TYR A 333 -11.12 -30.86 -1.78
N LEU A 334 -9.87 -30.87 -1.32
CA LEU A 334 -9.13 -32.09 -1.01
C LEU A 334 -9.38 -32.63 0.41
N TRP A 335 -9.72 -31.76 1.37
CA TRP A 335 -9.74 -32.12 2.79
C TRP A 335 -11.11 -31.95 3.47
N SER A 336 -12.08 -31.26 2.86
CA SER A 336 -13.47 -31.24 3.36
C SER A 336 -14.37 -32.31 2.70
N ASN A 337 -13.88 -32.97 1.64
CA ASN A 337 -14.63 -34.01 0.92
C ASN A 337 -14.20 -35.41 1.37
N ASN A 338 -15.08 -36.14 2.09
CA ASN A 338 -14.82 -37.48 2.66
C ASN A 338 -14.55 -38.60 1.62
N GLY A 339 -14.49 -38.28 0.33
CA GLY A 339 -14.32 -39.22 -0.78
C GLY A 339 -12.89 -39.38 -1.31
N TYR A 340 -11.93 -38.54 -0.92
CA TYR A 340 -10.55 -38.61 -1.42
C TYR A 340 -9.67 -39.58 -0.62
N THR A 341 -9.08 -40.56 -1.32
CA THR A 341 -8.02 -41.43 -0.77
C THR A 341 -6.66 -40.73 -0.80
N ASP A 342 -5.71 -41.16 0.02
CA ASP A 342 -4.35 -40.58 0.01
C ASP A 342 -3.68 -40.67 -1.36
N GLY A 343 -3.93 -41.74 -2.13
CA GLY A 343 -3.44 -41.88 -3.50
C GLY A 343 -4.03 -40.87 -4.50
N MET A 344 -5.29 -40.46 -4.29
CA MET A 344 -5.92 -39.40 -5.12
C MET A 344 -5.35 -38.02 -4.77
N ARG A 345 -4.98 -37.79 -3.51
CA ARG A 345 -4.28 -36.56 -3.10
C ARG A 345 -2.89 -36.51 -3.72
N GLU A 346 -2.12 -37.59 -3.65
CA GLU A 346 -0.79 -37.68 -4.27
C GLU A 346 -0.84 -37.47 -5.79
N GLN A 347 -1.87 -37.99 -6.46
CA GLN A 347 -2.06 -37.80 -7.90
C GLN A 347 -2.35 -36.33 -8.25
N LEU A 348 -3.29 -35.67 -7.56
CA LEU A 348 -3.58 -34.24 -7.80
C LEU A 348 -2.36 -33.37 -7.49
N VAL A 349 -1.61 -33.71 -6.45
CA VAL A 349 -0.34 -33.05 -6.13
C VAL A 349 0.66 -33.23 -7.29
N SER A 350 0.81 -34.44 -7.82
CA SER A 350 1.68 -34.69 -8.99
C SER A 350 1.25 -33.94 -10.26
N GLU A 351 -0.05 -33.72 -10.45
CA GLU A 351 -0.60 -32.96 -11.59
C GLU A 351 -0.42 -31.44 -11.41
N LEU A 352 -0.65 -30.91 -10.22
CA LEU A 352 -0.33 -29.51 -9.85
C LEU A 352 1.16 -29.19 -9.97
N ILE A 353 2.01 -30.21 -9.87
CA ILE A 353 3.47 -30.16 -9.97
C ILE A 353 3.98 -30.22 -11.41
N GLY A 354 3.15 -30.64 -12.37
CA GLY A 354 3.51 -30.75 -13.79
C GLY A 354 4.35 -31.98 -14.15
N CYS A 355 4.15 -33.12 -13.46
CA CYS A 355 4.93 -34.36 -13.71
C CYS A 355 4.17 -35.50 -14.42
N GLY A 356 2.96 -35.26 -14.97
CA GLY A 356 2.14 -36.31 -15.59
C GLY A 356 2.11 -36.28 -17.12
N ASP A 357 2.42 -37.41 -17.76
CA ASP A 357 2.11 -37.65 -19.18
C ASP A 357 0.59 -37.62 -19.42
N ASN A 358 0.18 -36.85 -20.42
CA ASN A 358 -1.22 -36.69 -20.84
C ASN A 358 -1.76 -37.97 -21.50
N GLU A 359 -2.29 -38.93 -20.72
CA GLU A 359 -3.15 -39.98 -21.27
C GLU A 359 -4.52 -40.09 -20.55
N ALA A 360 -5.54 -39.67 -21.32
CA ALA A 360 -6.98 -40.00 -21.35
C ALA A 360 -7.74 -40.14 -20.02
N ARG A 361 -8.53 -39.12 -19.61
CA ARG A 361 -9.29 -39.19 -18.35
C ARG A 361 -10.65 -38.44 -18.34
N GLY A 362 -11.45 -38.69 -17.29
CA GLY A 362 -12.92 -38.53 -17.22
C GLY A 362 -13.46 -37.38 -16.37
N ALA A 363 -14.74 -37.39 -15.97
CA ALA A 363 -15.46 -36.22 -15.42
C ALA A 363 -14.92 -35.60 -14.10
N ASN A 364 -14.17 -36.34 -13.27
CA ASN A 364 -13.48 -35.77 -12.10
C ASN A 364 -12.31 -34.86 -12.50
N ASP A 365 -11.76 -35.02 -13.71
CA ASP A 365 -10.66 -34.19 -14.22
C ASP A 365 -11.08 -32.75 -14.46
N LEU A 366 -12.35 -32.47 -14.77
CA LEU A 366 -12.77 -31.11 -15.12
C LEU A 366 -12.59 -30.14 -13.94
N ALA A 367 -12.77 -30.64 -12.71
CA ALA A 367 -12.55 -29.90 -11.47
C ALA A 367 -11.05 -29.84 -11.11
N GLU A 368 -10.31 -30.93 -11.28
CA GLU A 368 -8.86 -30.96 -11.01
C GLU A 368 -8.09 -30.04 -11.99
N ASN A 369 -8.48 -30.04 -13.27
CA ASN A 369 -7.95 -29.14 -14.31
C ASN A 369 -8.22 -27.65 -14.00
N GLY A 370 -9.32 -27.32 -13.32
CA GLY A 370 -9.63 -25.95 -12.94
C GLY A 370 -8.67 -25.40 -11.87
N LEU A 371 -8.36 -26.19 -10.84
CA LEU A 371 -7.38 -25.80 -9.82
C LEU A 371 -5.95 -25.75 -10.38
N VAL A 372 -5.59 -26.69 -11.25
CA VAL A 372 -4.29 -26.68 -11.96
C VAL A 372 -4.15 -25.47 -12.86
N HIS A 373 -5.20 -25.12 -13.61
CA HIS A 373 -5.23 -23.91 -14.43
C HIS A 373 -5.09 -22.65 -13.58
N ALA A 374 -5.85 -22.52 -12.50
CA ALA A 374 -5.78 -21.38 -11.59
C ALA A 374 -4.39 -21.22 -10.94
N LEU A 375 -3.74 -22.33 -10.58
CA LEU A 375 -2.38 -22.32 -10.03
C LEU A 375 -1.35 -21.87 -11.07
N ASN A 376 -1.45 -22.36 -12.31
CA ASN A 376 -0.57 -21.93 -13.39
C ASN A 376 -0.77 -20.46 -13.73
N GLU A 377 -2.01 -20.00 -13.83
CA GLU A 377 -2.32 -18.59 -14.06
C GLU A 377 -1.78 -17.70 -12.93
N LEU A 378 -1.86 -18.16 -11.67
CA LEU A 378 -1.25 -17.46 -10.53
C LEU A 378 0.27 -17.41 -10.66
N ILE A 379 0.93 -18.52 -10.99
CA ILE A 379 2.39 -18.56 -11.12
C ILE A 379 2.86 -17.63 -12.24
N ASP A 380 2.20 -17.68 -13.39
CA ASP A 380 2.53 -16.84 -14.55
C ASP A 380 2.26 -15.35 -14.27
N LEU A 381 1.29 -15.04 -13.41
CA LEU A 381 1.00 -13.67 -12.98
C LEU A 381 2.04 -13.13 -11.98
N VAL A 382 2.54 -14.00 -11.11
CA VAL A 382 3.25 -13.60 -9.88
C VAL A 382 4.77 -13.73 -9.99
N ALA A 383 5.27 -14.66 -10.80
CA ALA A 383 6.70 -14.93 -10.93
C ALA A 383 7.22 -14.61 -12.34
N SER A 384 8.42 -14.03 -12.43
CA SER A 384 9.16 -14.04 -13.68
C SER A 384 9.66 -15.45 -13.99
N ASP A 385 9.96 -15.74 -15.26
CA ASP A 385 10.41 -17.07 -15.72
C ASP A 385 11.50 -17.70 -14.83
N ASP A 386 12.42 -16.88 -14.30
CA ASP A 386 13.51 -17.31 -13.43
C ASP A 386 13.06 -17.80 -12.04
N PHE A 387 11.91 -17.35 -11.54
CA PHE A 387 11.38 -17.69 -10.21
C PHE A 387 10.10 -18.55 -10.24
N SER A 388 9.52 -18.80 -11.41
CA SER A 388 8.34 -19.65 -11.56
C SER A 388 8.54 -21.05 -10.99
N ASN A 389 9.73 -21.63 -11.18
CA ASN A 389 10.08 -22.93 -10.60
C ASN A 389 10.19 -22.88 -9.06
N THR A 390 10.70 -21.79 -8.50
CA THR A 390 10.78 -21.60 -7.05
C THR A 390 9.40 -21.47 -6.41
N LEU A 391 8.47 -20.77 -7.08
CA LEU A 391 7.10 -20.68 -6.61
C LEU A 391 6.39 -22.05 -6.70
N ARG A 392 6.64 -22.81 -7.77
CA ARG A 392 6.17 -24.21 -7.88
C ARG A 392 6.69 -25.08 -6.75
N GLU A 393 7.97 -24.97 -6.39
CA GLU A 393 8.57 -25.66 -5.23
C GLU A 393 7.90 -25.25 -3.90
N ALA A 394 7.57 -23.97 -3.71
CA ALA A 394 6.87 -23.53 -2.50
C ALA A 394 5.45 -24.14 -2.39
N TRP A 395 4.71 -24.17 -3.50
CA TRP A 395 3.40 -24.85 -3.56
C TRP A 395 3.52 -26.36 -3.36
N GLN A 396 4.56 -27.00 -3.90
CA GLN A 396 4.89 -28.41 -3.67
C GLN A 396 5.07 -28.72 -2.20
N GLU A 397 5.94 -27.97 -1.52
CA GLU A 397 6.21 -28.16 -0.10
C GLU A 397 4.93 -27.99 0.73
N TRP A 398 4.12 -26.97 0.41
CA TRP A 398 2.85 -26.73 1.09
C TRP A 398 1.85 -27.88 0.91
N LEU A 399 1.69 -28.38 -0.33
CA LEU A 399 0.81 -29.50 -0.66
C LEU A 399 1.26 -30.81 0.02
N MET A 400 2.55 -31.13 -0.07
CA MET A 400 3.13 -32.35 0.50
C MET A 400 3.09 -32.37 2.03
N ALA A 401 3.24 -31.20 2.68
CA ALA A 401 3.15 -31.08 4.13
C ALA A 401 1.74 -31.33 4.69
N ARG A 402 0.71 -31.40 3.83
CA ARG A 402 -0.69 -31.66 4.19
C ARG A 402 -1.15 -33.09 3.94
N ILE A 403 -0.26 -33.95 3.43
CA ILE A 403 -0.51 -35.39 3.32
C ILE A 403 -0.16 -36.04 4.68
N PRO A 404 -1.07 -36.77 5.33
CA PRO A 404 -0.80 -37.43 6.61
C PRO A 404 0.40 -38.39 6.47
N LYS A 405 1.43 -38.23 7.30
CA LYS A 405 2.48 -39.24 7.51
C LYS A 405 2.21 -39.94 8.84
N GLU A 406 2.52 -41.23 8.94
CA GLU A 406 2.26 -42.09 10.11
C GLU A 406 2.91 -41.61 11.44
N SER A 407 3.66 -40.50 11.45
CA SER A 407 4.24 -39.89 12.64
C SER A 407 3.32 -38.80 13.22
N HIS A 408 3.01 -38.93 14.52
CA HIS A 408 2.08 -38.12 15.33
C HIS A 408 2.45 -36.64 15.57
N GLU A 409 3.10 -35.96 14.63
CA GLU A 409 3.26 -34.50 14.66
C GLU A 409 3.01 -33.91 13.25
N SER A 410 1.74 -33.75 12.87
CA SER A 410 1.36 -33.05 11.64
C SER A 410 0.46 -31.86 12.00
N CYS A 411 1.06 -30.66 12.14
CA CYS A 411 0.34 -29.40 11.88
C CYS A 411 0.57 -29.16 10.39
N GLY A 412 -0.48 -29.32 9.57
CA GLY A 412 -0.40 -29.34 8.11
C GLY A 412 0.18 -28.07 7.50
N GLY A 413 0.69 -28.20 6.26
CA GLY A 413 1.32 -27.15 5.45
C GLY A 413 0.82 -25.74 5.75
N ASP A 414 1.74 -24.92 6.27
CA ASP A 414 1.46 -23.59 6.78
C ASP A 414 1.22 -22.62 5.61
N THR A 415 -0.05 -22.26 5.42
CA THR A 415 -0.45 -21.28 4.42
C THR A 415 0.25 -19.94 4.64
N SER A 416 0.62 -19.57 5.87
CA SER A 416 1.36 -18.33 6.13
C SER A 416 2.74 -18.34 5.51
N LEU A 417 3.46 -19.47 5.55
CA LEU A 417 4.77 -19.59 4.92
C LEU A 417 4.67 -19.52 3.39
N LEU A 418 3.65 -20.18 2.81
CA LEU A 418 3.37 -20.10 1.38
C LEU A 418 3.10 -18.64 0.97
N LEU A 419 2.27 -17.92 1.72
CA LEU A 419 1.96 -16.51 1.45
C LEU A 419 3.20 -15.62 1.47
N ILE A 420 4.06 -15.76 2.48
CA ILE A 420 5.29 -14.98 2.60
C ILE A 420 6.21 -15.25 1.39
N ARG A 421 6.41 -16.53 1.04
CA ARG A 421 7.25 -16.90 -0.11
C ARG A 421 6.69 -16.34 -1.41
N THR A 422 5.37 -16.41 -1.61
CA THR A 422 4.73 -15.86 -2.79
C THR A 422 4.91 -14.33 -2.89
N ILE A 423 4.75 -13.60 -1.79
CA ILE A 423 4.96 -12.13 -1.73
C ILE A 423 6.43 -11.79 -2.01
N GLU A 424 7.38 -12.53 -1.44
CA GLU A 424 8.82 -12.29 -1.65
C GLU A 424 9.29 -12.62 -3.08
N ILE A 425 8.71 -13.64 -3.71
CA ILE A 425 8.95 -13.93 -5.13
C ILE A 425 8.37 -12.82 -6.00
N CYS A 426 7.12 -12.41 -5.73
CA CYS A 426 6.44 -11.35 -6.47
C CYS A 426 7.18 -10.01 -6.42
N SER A 427 7.71 -9.66 -5.25
CA SER A 427 8.45 -8.41 -5.04
C SER A 427 9.85 -8.40 -5.66
N GLY A 428 10.29 -9.50 -6.30
CA GLY A 428 11.65 -9.66 -6.83
C GLY A 428 12.73 -9.77 -5.76
N ARG A 429 12.33 -9.85 -4.49
CA ARG A 429 13.23 -9.91 -3.33
C ARG A 429 13.89 -11.28 -3.19
N HIS A 430 13.21 -12.36 -3.57
CA HIS A 430 13.70 -13.73 -3.40
C HIS A 430 15.12 -14.00 -3.96
N GLY A 431 15.52 -13.34 -5.06
CA GLY A 431 16.86 -13.49 -5.67
C GLY A 431 18.00 -12.85 -4.87
N SER A 432 17.74 -11.76 -4.15
CA SER A 432 18.76 -11.03 -3.37
C SER A 432 19.09 -11.72 -2.03
N TYR A 433 18.19 -12.60 -1.55
CA TYR A 433 18.21 -13.12 -0.18
C TYR A 433 19.12 -14.34 0.01
N LYS A 434 19.35 -15.16 -1.02
CA LYS A 434 20.32 -16.27 -0.93
C LYS A 434 21.76 -15.79 -0.67
N GLN A 435 22.06 -14.50 -0.85
CA GLN A 435 23.42 -13.96 -0.72
C GLN A 435 23.68 -13.13 0.56
N ASN A 436 22.68 -12.54 1.23
CA ASN A 436 22.94 -11.43 2.17
C ASN A 436 22.32 -11.51 3.58
N LEU A 437 21.51 -12.52 3.92
CA LEU A 437 21.02 -12.71 5.30
C LEU A 437 21.63 -13.94 5.98
N ASN A 438 21.85 -13.82 7.28
CA ASN A 438 22.23 -14.93 8.14
C ASN A 438 21.06 -15.93 8.13
N LEU A 439 21.18 -17.05 7.39
CA LEU A 439 20.12 -18.08 7.24
C LEU A 439 19.45 -18.49 8.57
N SER A 440 20.16 -18.30 9.69
CA SER A 440 19.68 -18.55 11.05
C SER A 440 18.53 -17.64 11.50
N GLU A 441 18.52 -16.35 11.14
CA GLU A 441 17.48 -15.39 11.56
C GLU A 441 16.18 -15.59 10.77
N TYR A 442 16.28 -15.82 9.47
CA TYR A 442 15.13 -16.13 8.62
C TYR A 442 14.44 -17.43 9.07
N SER A 443 15.23 -18.50 9.31
CA SER A 443 14.70 -19.76 9.85
C SER A 443 14.07 -19.58 11.23
N HIS A 444 14.55 -18.64 12.05
CA HIS A 444 13.94 -18.32 13.33
C HIS A 444 12.58 -17.65 13.16
N LEU A 445 12.46 -16.67 12.25
CA LEU A 445 11.19 -16.01 11.94
C LEU A 445 10.18 -16.98 11.32
N GLU A 446 10.58 -17.85 10.39
CA GLU A 446 9.73 -18.91 9.85
C GLU A 446 9.15 -19.78 10.97
N LYS A 447 9.99 -20.25 11.91
CA LYS A 447 9.54 -21.06 13.06
C LYS A 447 8.60 -20.29 13.99
N LEU A 448 8.84 -19.00 14.18
CA LEU A 448 8.02 -18.16 15.05
C LEU A 448 6.63 -17.92 14.42
N ILE A 449 6.59 -17.56 13.14
CA ILE A 449 5.34 -17.35 12.38
C ILE A 449 4.53 -18.65 12.37
N PHE A 450 5.17 -19.77 12.04
CA PHE A 450 4.56 -21.09 12.11
C PHE A 450 3.97 -21.39 13.49
N SER A 451 4.74 -21.15 14.56
CA SER A 451 4.27 -21.39 15.93
C SER A 451 3.09 -20.49 16.30
N ILE A 452 3.04 -19.24 15.83
CA ILE A 452 1.96 -18.30 16.12
C ILE A 452 0.70 -18.74 15.39
N CYS A 453 0.81 -19.03 14.09
CA CYS A 453 -0.32 -19.45 13.25
C CYS A 453 -0.93 -20.76 13.75
N CYS A 454 -0.13 -21.81 14.03
CA CYS A 454 -0.67 -23.06 14.60
C CYS A 454 -1.33 -22.84 15.98
N LYS A 455 -0.87 -21.88 16.81
CA LYS A 455 -1.49 -21.58 18.11
C LYS A 455 -2.80 -20.81 17.98
N LEU A 456 -2.89 -19.88 17.03
CA LEU A 456 -4.11 -19.13 16.77
C LEU A 456 -5.20 -20.03 16.19
N SER A 457 -4.87 -20.87 15.20
CA SER A 457 -5.84 -21.79 14.58
C SER A 457 -6.42 -22.83 15.56
N ARG A 458 -5.69 -23.16 16.65
CA ARG A 458 -6.19 -24.05 17.72
C ARG A 458 -7.10 -23.36 18.73
N ARG A 459 -7.18 -22.03 18.75
CA ARG A 459 -8.07 -21.27 19.64
C ARG A 459 -9.46 -21.05 19.06
N ASP A 460 -9.60 -21.21 17.74
CA ASP A 460 -10.87 -21.05 17.01
C ASP A 460 -11.61 -22.39 16.78
N GLN A 461 -11.10 -23.50 17.35
CA GLN A 461 -11.78 -24.80 17.50
C GLN A 461 -12.27 -24.96 18.93
#